data_AF-A0A8H8CWE2-F1
#
_entry.id   AF-A0A8H8CWE2-F1
#
_cell.length_a   1.000
_cell.length_b   1.000
_cell.length_c   1.000
_cell.angle_alpha   90.00
_cell.angle_beta   90.00
_cell.angle_gamma   90.00
#
_symmetry.space_group_name_H-M   'P 1'
#
loop_
_entity.id
_entity.type
_entity.pdbx_description
1 polymer ?
#
loop_
_entity_poly.entity_id
_entity_poly.type
_entity_poly.pdbx_seq_one_letter_code
_entity_poly.pdbx_strand_id
1 'polypeptide(L)'
;MDSSKTITEIKSSFVRNQIRILSVALTPSEDWHDYGPASEDNIPDKIVEDVLQKFNAILKKHNRAVFSSQAIHHVARQIENLYWNSIDPETGGELSQGLVIEKGTDLSNSMSIARLPEQWSDDGNDDVGEDDKVRYEQLRLRLLELDKQRKKQQERLTQYRLLRELLEPFKDPQMNIQPNLVTRDSPLGQEIDRMRMLVAKVTSRVGRGGRNVELEGASQSINDQDAKLSAVLDMT
;
A
#
# COMPACT_ATOMS: atom_id res chain seq x y z
N MET A 1 -13.32 -25.36 18.37
CA MET A 1 -13.11 -25.97 17.02
C MET A 1 -13.03 -24.82 16.02
N ASP A 2 -12.02 -23.96 16.16
CA ASP A 2 -12.01 -22.62 15.52
C ASP A 2 -10.72 -22.29 14.77
N SER A 3 -9.75 -23.22 14.72
CA SER A 3 -8.43 -22.99 14.10
C SER A 3 -8.43 -23.00 12.56
N SER A 4 -9.57 -23.23 11.90
CA SER A 4 -9.67 -23.25 10.43
C SER A 4 -10.35 -22.02 9.83
N LYS A 5 -10.87 -21.10 10.64
CA LYS A 5 -11.55 -19.89 10.14
C LYS A 5 -10.53 -18.80 9.82
N THR A 6 -10.65 -18.17 8.67
CA THR A 6 -9.81 -17.02 8.32
C THR A 6 -10.13 -15.82 9.22
N ILE A 7 -9.18 -14.90 9.40
CA ILE A 7 -9.37 -13.68 10.22
C ILE A 7 -10.57 -12.87 9.72
N THR A 8 -10.77 -12.80 8.40
CA THR A 8 -11.95 -12.21 7.75
C THR A 8 -13.26 -12.88 8.16
N GLU A 9 -13.26 -14.21 8.23
CA GLU A 9 -14.44 -14.99 8.59
C GLU A 9 -14.82 -14.76 10.06
N ILE A 10 -13.83 -14.73 10.96
CA ILE A 10 -14.03 -14.40 12.37
C ILE A 10 -14.63 -13.00 12.50
N LYS A 11 -14.03 -11.98 11.87
CA LYS A 11 -14.52 -10.59 11.92
C LYS A 11 -15.93 -10.45 11.34
N SER A 12 -16.19 -11.07 10.19
CA SER A 12 -17.53 -11.04 9.58
C SER A 12 -18.58 -11.76 10.44
N SER A 13 -18.22 -12.86 11.11
CA SER A 13 -19.11 -13.57 12.03
C SER A 13 -19.46 -12.76 13.27
N PHE A 14 -18.48 -12.02 13.82
CA PHE A 14 -18.71 -11.09 14.92
C PHE A 14 -19.68 -9.98 14.52
N VAL A 15 -19.44 -9.31 13.39
CA VAL A 15 -20.30 -8.22 12.89
C VAL A 15 -21.72 -8.74 12.63
N ARG A 16 -21.88 -9.93 12.04
CA ARG A 16 -23.20 -10.57 11.88
C ARG A 16 -23.90 -10.78 13.21
N ASN A 17 -23.18 -11.25 14.23
CA ASN A 17 -23.76 -11.49 15.54
C ASN A 17 -24.21 -10.18 16.21
N GLN A 18 -23.39 -9.12 16.15
CA GLN A 18 -23.75 -7.82 16.69
C GLN A 18 -24.97 -7.21 15.98
N ILE A 19 -25.01 -7.30 14.64
CA ILE A 19 -26.18 -6.84 13.87
C ILE A 19 -27.43 -7.63 14.26
N ARG A 20 -27.32 -8.94 14.48
CA ARG A 20 -28.46 -9.76 14.93
C ARG A 20 -28.98 -9.32 16.29
N ILE A 21 -28.09 -8.98 17.24
CA ILE A 21 -28.47 -8.51 18.58
C ILE A 21 -29.14 -7.13 18.50
N LEU A 22 -28.58 -6.22 17.70
CA LEU A 22 -29.09 -4.85 17.57
C LEU A 22 -30.35 -4.74 16.70
N SER A 23 -30.62 -5.73 15.84
CA SER A 23 -31.80 -5.76 14.94
C SER A 23 -32.98 -6.57 15.50
N VAL A 24 -32.97 -6.86 16.80
CA VAL A 24 -34.09 -7.50 17.49
C VAL A 24 -35.36 -6.65 17.31
N ALA A 25 -36.48 -7.32 17.03
CA ALA A 25 -37.76 -6.66 16.85
C ALA A 25 -38.19 -5.97 18.16
N LEU A 26 -38.71 -4.76 18.04
CA LEU A 26 -39.21 -4.02 19.18
C LEU A 26 -40.53 -4.64 19.64
N THR A 27 -40.61 -4.98 20.92
CA THR A 27 -41.87 -5.32 21.59
C THR A 27 -42.38 -4.10 22.34
N PRO A 28 -43.71 -3.97 22.50
CA PRO A 28 -44.25 -2.94 23.39
C PRO A 28 -43.72 -3.20 24.82
N SER A 29 -43.29 -2.14 25.51
CA SER A 29 -42.93 -2.20 26.93
C SER A 29 -44.19 -2.50 27.74
N GLU A 30 -44.12 -3.32 28.79
CA GLU A 30 -45.32 -3.72 29.56
C GLU A 30 -46.08 -2.51 30.15
N ASP A 31 -45.36 -1.44 30.48
CA ASP A 31 -45.92 -0.21 31.08
C ASP A 31 -46.12 0.93 30.07
N TRP A 32 -46.21 0.65 28.75
CA TRP A 32 -46.25 1.72 27.73
C TRP A 32 -47.43 2.69 27.89
N HIS A 33 -48.53 2.24 28.51
CA HIS A 33 -49.70 3.04 28.85
C HIS A 33 -49.40 4.13 29.89
N ASP A 34 -48.45 3.91 30.80
CA ASP A 34 -48.11 4.84 31.89
C ASP A 34 -47.26 6.03 31.42
N TYR A 35 -46.68 5.95 30.23
CA TYR A 35 -45.85 7.00 29.64
C TYR A 35 -46.64 7.99 28.76
N GLY A 36 -47.94 7.76 28.54
CA GLY A 36 -48.81 8.59 27.70
C GLY A 36 -49.47 9.76 28.44
N PRO A 37 -49.81 10.87 27.76
CA PRO A 37 -50.63 11.92 28.36
C PRO A 37 -52.02 11.36 28.71
N ALA A 38 -52.50 11.65 29.92
CA ALA A 38 -53.83 11.23 30.39
C ALA A 38 -54.92 11.76 29.45
N SER A 39 -55.33 10.91 28.51
CA SER A 39 -56.30 11.22 27.45
C SER A 39 -57.54 10.36 27.69
N GLU A 40 -58.74 10.92 27.52
CA GLU A 40 -60.00 10.22 27.82
C GLU A 40 -60.27 9.02 26.88
N ASP A 41 -59.64 9.01 25.70
CA ASP A 41 -59.67 7.90 24.74
C ASP A 41 -58.32 7.16 24.74
N ASN A 42 -58.29 5.98 25.39
CA ASN A 42 -57.12 5.10 25.34
C ASN A 42 -56.93 4.53 23.93
N ILE A 43 -55.69 4.59 23.41
CA ILE A 43 -55.34 3.95 22.14
C ILE A 43 -55.51 2.44 22.33
N PRO A 44 -56.31 1.75 21.50
CA PRO A 44 -56.51 0.31 21.63
C PRO A 44 -55.22 -0.44 21.30
N ASP A 45 -54.88 -1.44 22.13
CA ASP A 45 -53.68 -2.28 21.99
C ASP A 45 -53.51 -2.85 20.58
N LYS A 46 -54.61 -3.17 19.91
CA LYS A 46 -54.63 -3.69 18.53
C LYS A 46 -53.98 -2.72 17.52
N ILE A 47 -54.23 -1.41 17.68
CA ILE A 47 -53.64 -0.40 16.78
C ILE A 47 -52.14 -0.27 17.06
N VAL A 48 -51.73 -0.34 18.32
CA VAL A 48 -50.31 -0.29 18.70
C VAL A 48 -49.58 -1.53 18.19
N GLU A 49 -50.18 -2.71 18.32
CA GLU A 49 -49.64 -3.95 17.78
C GLU A 49 -49.51 -3.89 16.25
N ASP A 50 -50.54 -3.42 15.53
CA ASP A 50 -50.51 -3.26 14.07
C ASP A 50 -49.45 -2.26 13.61
N VAL A 51 -49.29 -1.13 14.32
CA VAL A 51 -48.27 -0.12 14.03
C VAL A 51 -46.88 -0.68 14.30
N LEU A 52 -46.68 -1.40 15.41
CA LEU A 52 -45.42 -2.05 15.74
C LEU A 52 -45.07 -3.15 14.75
N GLN A 53 -46.04 -3.93 14.29
CA GLN A 53 -45.82 -4.94 13.26
C GLN A 53 -45.38 -4.30 11.94
N LYS A 54 -46.04 -3.22 11.50
CA LYS A 54 -45.65 -2.45 10.31
C LYS A 54 -44.26 -1.83 10.46
N PHE A 55 -43.97 -1.25 11.62
CA PHE A 55 -42.67 -0.64 11.92
C PHE A 55 -41.56 -1.69 11.90
N ASN A 56 -41.74 -2.82 12.58
CA ASN A 56 -40.80 -3.94 12.58
C ASN A 56 -40.60 -4.52 11.17
N ALA A 57 -41.62 -4.53 10.31
CA ALA A 57 -41.49 -4.95 8.91
C ALA A 57 -40.62 -3.97 8.09
N ILE A 58 -40.82 -2.66 8.27
CA ILE A 58 -39.99 -1.62 7.63
C ILE A 58 -38.55 -1.71 8.12
N LEU A 59 -38.34 -1.88 9.43
CA LEU A 59 -37.03 -2.00 10.06
C LEU A 59 -36.29 -3.25 9.57
N LYS A 60 -36.97 -4.39 9.44
CA LYS A 60 -36.40 -5.60 8.80
C LYS A 60 -35.99 -5.37 7.35
N LYS A 61 -36.81 -4.66 6.57
CA LYS A 61 -36.50 -4.32 5.18
C LYS A 61 -35.27 -3.42 5.09
N HIS A 62 -35.19 -2.40 5.94
CA HIS A 62 -34.03 -1.50 6.03
C HIS A 62 -32.76 -2.24 6.45
N ASN A 63 -32.82 -3.04 7.53
CA ASN A 63 -31.67 -3.80 8.00
C ASN A 63 -31.14 -4.78 6.95
N ARG A 64 -32.01 -5.43 6.17
CA ARG A 64 -31.57 -6.29 5.06
C ARG A 64 -30.90 -5.52 3.92
N ALA A 65 -31.32 -4.27 3.67
CA ALA A 65 -30.75 -3.43 2.62
C ALA A 65 -29.38 -2.86 3.05
N VAL A 66 -29.28 -2.33 4.28
CA VAL A 66 -28.06 -1.71 4.82
C VAL A 66 -27.02 -2.77 5.20
N PHE A 67 -27.43 -3.81 5.92
CA PHE A 67 -26.55 -4.88 6.40
C PHE A 67 -26.58 -6.10 5.47
N SER A 68 -26.36 -5.86 4.17
CA SER A 68 -26.20 -6.96 3.22
C SER A 68 -24.97 -7.81 3.55
N SER A 69 -24.96 -9.07 3.11
CA SER A 69 -23.80 -9.95 3.31
C SER A 69 -22.50 -9.35 2.75
N GLN A 70 -22.60 -8.64 1.62
CA GLN A 70 -21.49 -7.96 0.97
C GLN A 70 -21.02 -6.73 1.75
N ALA A 71 -21.92 -5.93 2.32
CA ALA A 71 -21.56 -4.81 3.18
C ALA A 71 -20.81 -5.30 4.43
N ILE A 72 -21.29 -6.38 5.05
CA ILE A 72 -20.64 -6.98 6.22
C ILE A 72 -19.24 -7.52 5.88
N HIS A 73 -19.09 -8.20 4.74
CA HIS A 73 -17.78 -8.65 4.28
C HIS A 73 -16.83 -7.48 3.97
N HIS A 74 -17.34 -6.40 3.36
CA HIS A 74 -16.57 -5.22 3.06
C HIS A 74 -16.07 -4.51 4.33
N VAL A 75 -16.93 -4.31 5.33
CA VAL A 75 -16.55 -3.73 6.62
C VAL A 75 -15.54 -4.62 7.35
N ALA A 76 -15.74 -5.94 7.36
CA ALA A 76 -14.78 -6.87 7.95
C ALA A 76 -13.39 -6.75 7.29
N ARG A 77 -13.35 -6.59 5.95
CA ARG A 77 -12.11 -6.37 5.21
C ARG A 77 -11.50 -5.00 5.47
N GLN A 78 -12.31 -3.95 5.63
CA GLN A 78 -11.81 -2.62 6.02
C GLN A 78 -11.17 -2.65 7.41
N ILE A 79 -11.80 -3.30 8.39
CA ILE A 79 -11.25 -3.48 9.74
C ILE A 79 -9.96 -4.30 9.69
N GLU A 80 -9.90 -5.31 8.82
CA GLU A 80 -8.68 -6.06 8.57
C GLU A 80 -7.57 -5.20 7.97
N ASN A 81 -7.87 -4.43 6.92
CA ASN A 81 -6.90 -3.52 6.31
C ASN A 81 -6.42 -2.46 7.31
N LEU A 82 -7.31 -1.88 8.12
CA LEU A 82 -6.93 -0.91 9.16
C LEU A 82 -6.03 -1.54 10.21
N TYR A 83 -6.31 -2.79 10.61
CA TYR A 83 -5.46 -3.53 11.53
C TYR A 83 -4.08 -3.81 10.93
N TRP A 84 -4.02 -4.30 9.68
CA TRP A 84 -2.75 -4.50 8.98
C TRP A 84 -1.99 -3.19 8.80
N ASN A 85 -2.66 -2.10 8.42
CA ASN A 85 -2.05 -0.77 8.29
C ASN A 85 -1.56 -0.20 9.63
N SER A 86 -2.22 -0.53 10.74
CA SER A 86 -1.75 -0.15 12.09
C SER A 86 -0.54 -0.96 12.55
N ILE A 87 -0.34 -2.14 11.96
CA ILE A 87 0.84 -3.00 12.20
C ILE A 87 1.97 -2.64 11.23
N ASP A 88 1.64 -2.08 10.06
CA ASP A 88 2.60 -1.72 9.04
C ASP A 88 3.42 -0.49 9.51
N PRO A 89 4.74 -0.64 9.73
CA PRO A 89 5.56 0.36 10.41
C PRO A 89 5.84 1.62 9.59
N GLU A 90 5.45 1.66 8.31
CA GLU A 90 5.58 2.85 7.45
C GLU A 90 4.60 3.97 7.88
N THR A 91 3.48 3.63 8.53
CA THR A 91 2.48 4.59 8.98
C THR A 91 2.54 4.71 10.51
N GLY A 92 3.55 5.41 11.02
CA GLY A 92 3.83 5.59 12.45
C GLY A 92 2.63 6.10 13.26
N GLY A 93 1.77 5.19 13.72
CA GLY A 93 0.77 5.43 14.74
C GLY A 93 1.34 5.07 16.11
N GLU A 94 1.42 6.05 17.00
CA GLU A 94 1.97 6.01 18.37
C GLU A 94 1.33 4.98 19.33
N LEU A 95 0.54 4.01 18.84
CA LEU A 95 -0.16 3.01 19.66
C LEU A 95 0.47 1.62 19.62
N SER A 96 1.63 1.45 18.96
CA SER A 96 2.36 0.17 18.95
C SER A 96 3.19 -0.05 20.22
N GLN A 97 2.63 0.21 21.39
CA GLN A 97 3.19 -0.18 22.69
C GLN A 97 2.87 -1.66 22.97
N GLY A 98 3.18 -2.48 21.97
CA GLY A 98 2.88 -3.90 21.91
C GLY A 98 3.81 -4.52 20.89
N LEU A 99 5.11 -4.43 21.17
CA LEU A 99 6.20 -4.97 20.37
C LEU A 99 6.22 -6.51 20.48
N VAL A 100 5.11 -7.15 20.14
CA VAL A 100 4.97 -8.60 20.18
C VAL A 100 5.52 -9.14 18.87
N ILE A 101 6.76 -9.58 18.92
CA ILE A 101 7.33 -10.49 17.92
C ILE A 101 6.45 -11.75 17.97
N GLU A 102 5.54 -11.91 17.01
CA GLU A 102 4.67 -13.08 16.98
C GLU A 102 5.51 -14.36 16.83
N LYS A 103 5.04 -15.44 17.46
CA LYS A 103 5.67 -16.76 17.35
C LYS A 103 5.59 -17.24 15.89
N GLY A 104 6.74 -17.29 15.21
CA GLY A 104 6.83 -17.63 13.79
C GLY A 104 7.24 -16.48 12.88
N THR A 105 7.52 -15.30 13.45
CA THR A 105 8.20 -14.22 12.72
C THR A 105 9.53 -14.72 12.14
N ASP A 106 9.70 -14.51 10.84
CA ASP A 106 10.94 -14.85 10.17
C ASP A 106 12.04 -13.85 10.55
N LEU A 107 12.97 -14.29 11.41
CA LEU A 107 14.13 -13.51 11.83
C LEU A 107 15.23 -13.46 10.76
N SER A 108 14.98 -14.00 9.57
CA SER A 108 15.83 -13.77 8.42
C SER A 108 15.55 -12.41 7.77
N ASN A 109 14.36 -11.82 7.88
CA ASN A 109 14.06 -10.55 7.19
C ASN A 109 14.75 -9.35 7.89
N SER A 110 15.42 -8.45 7.15
CA SER A 110 16.05 -7.27 7.76
C SER A 110 15.04 -6.34 8.46
N MET A 111 13.79 -6.31 8.00
CA MET A 111 12.72 -5.49 8.59
C MET A 111 12.23 -6.06 9.94
N SER A 112 12.14 -7.38 10.06
CA SER A 112 11.75 -8.02 11.33
C SER A 112 12.86 -7.88 12.38
N ILE A 113 14.12 -7.94 11.95
CA ILE A 113 15.29 -7.69 12.80
C ILE A 113 15.27 -6.25 13.34
N ALA A 114 14.93 -5.26 12.52
CA ALA A 114 14.83 -3.86 12.95
C ALA A 114 13.71 -3.61 13.97
N ARG A 115 12.67 -4.46 13.97
CA ARG A 115 11.57 -4.40 14.93
C ARG A 115 11.93 -4.96 16.31
N LEU A 116 13.05 -5.67 16.44
CA LEU A 116 13.46 -6.26 17.72
C LEU A 116 13.81 -5.16 18.74
N PRO A 117 13.23 -5.21 19.97
CA PRO A 117 13.53 -4.22 21.00
C PRO A 117 15.00 -4.23 21.38
N GLU A 118 15.51 -3.07 21.80
CA GLU A 118 16.88 -2.95 22.29
C GLU A 118 17.14 -3.74 23.56
N GLN A 119 16.16 -3.71 24.47
CA GLN A 119 16.19 -4.38 25.77
C GLN A 119 14.92 -5.23 25.92
N TRP A 120 15.02 -6.32 26.68
CA TRP A 120 13.85 -7.14 26.98
C TRP A 120 12.85 -6.33 27.81
N SER A 121 11.58 -6.30 27.41
CA SER A 121 10.53 -5.56 28.10
C SER A 121 10.25 -6.18 29.47
N ASP A 122 10.28 -5.37 30.53
CA ASP A 122 9.91 -5.80 31.90
C ASP A 122 8.38 -5.87 32.11
N ASP A 123 7.60 -5.52 31.09
CA ASP A 123 6.18 -5.18 31.21
C ASP A 123 5.21 -6.38 31.30
N GLY A 124 5.65 -7.55 31.77
CA GLY A 124 4.66 -8.63 31.93
C GLY A 124 5.09 -10.01 32.43
N ASN A 125 6.36 -10.25 32.74
CA ASN A 125 6.77 -11.49 33.42
C ASN A 125 8.05 -11.25 34.23
N ASP A 126 7.90 -11.09 35.54
CA ASP A 126 8.99 -11.11 36.52
C ASP A 126 9.70 -12.48 36.62
N ASP A 127 9.28 -13.47 35.82
CA ASP A 127 9.83 -14.84 35.78
C ASP A 127 11.07 -14.99 34.87
N VAL A 128 11.48 -13.94 34.16
CA VAL A 128 12.68 -13.98 33.30
C VAL A 128 13.89 -13.49 34.10
N GLY A 129 14.81 -14.42 34.40
CA GLY A 129 16.05 -14.10 35.11
C GLY A 129 16.93 -13.11 34.35
N GLU A 130 17.76 -12.34 35.08
CA GLU A 130 18.70 -11.38 34.50
C GLU A 130 19.64 -12.02 33.45
N ASP A 131 20.01 -13.29 33.65
CA ASP A 131 20.84 -14.07 32.72
C ASP A 131 20.19 -14.20 31.33
N ASP A 132 18.87 -14.36 31.26
CA ASP A 132 18.14 -14.49 29.99
C ASP A 132 18.04 -13.14 29.26
N LYS A 133 17.96 -12.03 29.99
CA LYS A 133 18.02 -10.68 29.42
C LYS A 133 19.39 -10.43 28.77
N VAL A 134 20.48 -10.76 29.47
CA VAL A 134 21.84 -10.66 28.92
C VAL A 134 22.01 -11.57 27.71
N ARG A 135 21.47 -12.79 27.77
CA ARG A 135 21.51 -13.73 26.64
C ARG A 135 20.76 -13.20 25.41
N TYR A 136 19.60 -12.57 25.61
CA TYR A 136 18.85 -11.92 24.54
C TYR A 136 19.69 -10.84 23.85
N GLU A 137 20.33 -9.97 24.62
CA GLU A 137 21.18 -8.89 24.08
C GLU A 137 22.34 -9.45 23.24
N GLN A 138 23.02 -10.49 23.74
CA GLN A 138 24.10 -11.17 23.01
C GLN A 138 23.61 -11.78 21.68
N LEU A 139 22.45 -12.44 21.70
CA LEU A 139 21.86 -13.03 20.50
C LEU A 139 21.42 -11.97 19.50
N ARG A 140 20.85 -10.86 19.97
CA ARG A 140 20.46 -9.72 19.15
C ARG A 140 21.67 -9.11 18.44
N LEU A 141 22.76 -8.85 19.16
CA LEU A 141 24.00 -8.33 18.57
C LEU A 141 24.56 -9.28 17.52
N ARG A 142 24.60 -10.59 17.80
CA ARG A 142 25.04 -11.60 16.83
C ARG A 142 24.17 -11.61 15.58
N LEU A 143 22.85 -11.50 15.74
CA LEU A 143 21.89 -11.48 14.65
C LEU A 143 22.05 -10.22 13.78
N LEU A 144 22.29 -9.06 14.38
CA LEU A 144 22.60 -7.82 13.64
C LEU A 144 23.91 -7.94 12.84
N GLU A 145 24.94 -8.56 13.41
CA GLU A 145 26.20 -8.80 12.70
C GLU A 145 26.00 -9.74 11.50
N LEU A 146 25.25 -10.83 11.68
CA LEU A 146 24.92 -11.75 10.59
C LEU A 146 24.07 -11.07 9.49
N ASP A 147 23.14 -10.18 9.86
CA ASP A 147 22.37 -9.40 8.89
C ASP A 147 23.26 -8.49 8.05
N LYS A 148 24.21 -7.78 8.68
CA LYS A 148 25.19 -6.95 7.97
C LYS A 148 26.04 -7.77 7.00
N GLN A 149 26.53 -8.93 7.43
CA GLN A 149 27.31 -9.83 6.59
C GLN A 149 26.49 -10.32 5.39
N ARG A 150 25.24 -10.72 5.63
CA ARG A 150 24.32 -11.15 4.57
C ARG A 150 24.05 -10.04 3.56
N LYS A 151 23.77 -8.81 4.02
CA LYS A 151 23.56 -7.64 3.14
C LYS A 151 24.76 -7.39 2.24
N LYS A 152 25.98 -7.41 2.80
CA LYS A 152 27.22 -7.28 2.03
C LYS A 152 27.38 -8.38 0.97
N GLN A 153 27.02 -9.63 1.31
CA GLN A 153 27.07 -10.73 0.33
C GLN A 153 26.00 -10.57 -0.76
N GLN A 154 24.80 -10.10 -0.40
CA GLN A 154 23.73 -9.85 -1.36
C GLN A 154 24.10 -8.71 -2.33
N GLU A 155 24.69 -7.62 -1.85
CA GLU A 155 25.24 -6.55 -2.68
C GLU A 155 26.33 -7.05 -3.63
N ARG A 156 27.23 -7.89 -3.12
CA ARG A 156 28.28 -8.48 -3.96
C ARG A 156 27.67 -9.38 -5.06
N LEU A 157 26.63 -10.12 -4.72
CA LEU A 157 25.90 -10.97 -5.65
C LEU A 157 25.18 -10.12 -6.72
N THR A 158 24.51 -9.03 -6.34
CA THR A 158 23.86 -8.13 -7.30
C THR A 158 24.88 -7.49 -8.24
N GLN A 159 26.03 -7.06 -7.73
CA GLN A 159 27.14 -6.57 -8.56
C GLN A 159 27.61 -7.63 -9.56
N TYR A 160 27.80 -8.88 -9.15
CA TYR A 160 28.20 -9.95 -10.06
C TYR A 160 27.12 -10.31 -11.08
N ARG A 161 25.84 -10.23 -10.71
CA ARG A 161 24.73 -10.41 -11.67
C ARG A 161 24.72 -9.31 -12.71
N LEU A 162 24.86 -8.05 -12.30
CA LEU A 162 24.97 -6.91 -13.20
C LEU A 162 26.16 -7.06 -14.15
N LEU A 163 27.33 -7.42 -13.62
CA LEU A 163 28.52 -7.64 -14.43
C LEU A 163 28.30 -8.80 -15.42
N ARG A 164 27.65 -9.88 -14.98
CA ARG A 164 27.31 -11.02 -15.86
C ARG A 164 26.36 -10.61 -16.98
N GLU A 165 25.39 -9.75 -16.70
CA GLU A 165 24.48 -9.18 -17.69
C GLU A 165 25.24 -8.30 -18.69
N LEU A 166 26.12 -7.40 -18.22
CA LEU A 166 26.98 -6.60 -19.09
C LEU A 166 27.94 -7.44 -19.95
N LEU A 167 28.36 -8.60 -19.46
CA LEU A 167 29.21 -9.54 -20.18
C LEU A 167 28.43 -10.49 -21.11
N GLU A 168 27.10 -10.54 -21.02
CA GLU A 168 26.29 -11.41 -21.86
C GLU A 168 26.46 -11.10 -23.36
N PRO A 169 26.43 -9.83 -23.82
CA PRO A 169 26.66 -9.50 -25.22
C PRO A 169 28.02 -9.95 -25.74
N PHE A 170 29.03 -10.08 -24.88
CA PHE A 170 30.39 -10.50 -25.24
C PHE A 170 30.53 -12.00 -25.47
N LYS A 171 29.53 -12.82 -25.14
CA LYS A 171 29.58 -14.27 -25.42
C LYS A 171 29.61 -14.57 -26.92
N ASP A 172 28.83 -13.81 -27.69
CA ASP A 172 28.75 -13.90 -29.15
C ASP A 172 29.14 -12.56 -29.79
N PRO A 173 30.45 -12.22 -29.77
CA PRO A 173 30.92 -10.91 -30.20
C PRO A 173 30.64 -10.64 -31.69
N GLN A 174 30.60 -11.70 -32.52
CA GLN A 174 30.29 -11.60 -33.95
C GLN A 174 28.84 -11.16 -34.22
N MET A 175 27.89 -11.54 -33.35
CA MET A 175 26.47 -11.21 -33.55
C MET A 175 26.07 -9.94 -32.80
N ASN A 176 26.62 -9.69 -31.63
CA ASN A 176 26.16 -8.61 -30.76
C ASN A 176 27.04 -7.34 -30.82
N ILE A 177 28.35 -7.48 -31.04
CA ILE A 177 29.30 -6.37 -30.95
C ILE A 177 29.72 -5.88 -32.34
N GLN A 178 30.04 -6.80 -33.25
CA GLN A 178 30.46 -6.46 -34.63
C GLN A 178 29.48 -5.60 -35.42
N PRO A 179 28.15 -5.82 -35.41
CA PRO A 179 27.23 -4.93 -36.13
C PRO A 179 27.11 -3.54 -35.49
N ASN A 180 27.40 -3.41 -34.20
CA ASN A 180 27.32 -2.16 -33.44
C ASN A 180 28.65 -1.37 -33.44
N LEU A 181 29.70 -1.88 -34.08
CA LEU A 181 30.95 -1.16 -34.28
C LEU A 181 30.82 -0.21 -35.47
N VAL A 182 31.34 1.01 -35.35
CA VAL A 182 31.41 1.97 -36.46
C VAL A 182 32.61 1.62 -37.33
N THR A 183 32.46 0.63 -38.21
CA THR A 183 33.43 0.37 -39.28
C THR A 183 32.87 0.89 -40.60
N ARG A 184 33.74 1.09 -41.62
CA ARG A 184 33.36 1.72 -42.89
C ARG A 184 32.21 1.01 -43.61
N ASP A 185 32.09 -0.31 -43.40
CA ASP A 185 31.07 -1.16 -44.01
C ASP A 185 30.05 -1.67 -42.98
N SER A 186 30.02 -1.12 -41.75
CA SER A 186 29.10 -1.60 -40.71
C SER A 186 27.67 -1.13 -40.94
N PRO A 187 26.67 -1.93 -40.52
CA PRO A 187 25.28 -1.52 -40.60
C PRO A 187 25.00 -0.25 -39.77
N LEU A 188 25.70 -0.04 -38.66
CA LEU A 188 25.60 1.21 -37.87
C LEU A 188 26.15 2.42 -38.63
N GLY A 189 27.27 2.28 -39.36
CA GLY A 189 27.81 3.35 -40.20
C GLY A 189 26.83 3.80 -41.29
N GLN A 190 26.18 2.83 -41.94
CA GLN A 190 25.12 3.11 -42.92
C GLN A 190 23.94 3.86 -42.30
N GLU A 191 23.54 3.51 -41.08
CA GLU A 191 22.44 4.19 -40.39
C GLU A 191 22.82 5.61 -39.95
N ILE A 192 24.07 5.83 -39.51
CA ILE A 192 24.59 7.18 -39.22
C ILE A 192 24.61 8.04 -40.48
N ASP A 193 25.01 7.50 -41.63
CA ASP A 193 25.01 8.23 -42.89
C ASP A 193 23.58 8.57 -43.37
N ARG A 194 22.62 7.65 -43.18
CA ARG A 194 21.18 7.94 -43.36
C ARG A 194 20.71 9.06 -42.43
N MET A 195 21.11 9.02 -41.16
CA MET A 195 20.78 10.06 -40.18
C MET A 195 21.39 11.40 -40.57
N ARG A 196 22.64 11.45 -41.06
CA ARG A 196 23.27 12.68 -41.58
C ARG A 196 22.52 13.26 -42.76
N MET A 197 22.09 12.42 -43.71
CA MET A 197 21.26 12.86 -44.83
C MET A 197 19.90 13.37 -44.36
N LEU A 198 19.25 12.69 -43.41
CA LEU A 198 17.99 13.12 -42.81
C LEU A 198 18.14 14.46 -42.08
N VAL A 199 19.20 14.63 -41.28
CA VAL A 199 19.51 15.90 -40.59
C VAL A 199 19.75 17.01 -41.59
N ALA A 200 20.56 16.80 -42.64
CA ALA A 200 20.78 17.79 -43.69
C ALA A 200 19.49 18.19 -44.41
N LYS A 201 18.58 17.23 -44.61
CA LYS A 201 17.27 17.47 -45.22
C LYS A 201 16.33 18.21 -44.27
N VAL A 202 16.35 17.89 -42.97
CA VAL A 202 15.57 18.57 -41.93
C VAL A 202 16.08 19.98 -41.73
N THR A 203 17.38 20.22 -41.63
CA THR A 203 17.94 21.57 -41.53
C THR A 203 17.69 22.39 -42.78
N SER A 204 17.72 21.78 -43.98
CA SER A 204 17.32 22.45 -45.22
C SER A 204 15.82 22.81 -45.24
N ARG A 205 14.94 21.91 -44.78
CA ARG A 205 13.50 22.18 -44.69
C ARG A 205 13.14 23.16 -43.58
N VAL A 206 13.77 23.10 -42.41
CA VAL A 206 13.59 24.05 -41.30
C VAL A 206 14.18 25.40 -41.68
N GLY A 207 15.34 25.47 -42.34
CA GLY A 207 15.88 26.72 -42.87
C GLY A 207 15.03 27.33 -43.99
N ARG A 208 14.33 26.51 -44.79
CA ARG A 208 13.34 26.98 -45.78
C ARG A 208 11.99 27.35 -45.16
N GLY A 209 11.56 26.63 -44.12
CA GLY A 209 10.32 26.90 -43.37
C GLY A 209 10.45 28.12 -42.45
N GLY A 210 11.61 28.29 -41.80
CA GLY A 210 11.98 29.47 -41.02
C GLY A 210 12.04 30.72 -41.88
N ARG A 211 12.52 30.63 -43.12
CA ARG A 211 12.46 31.75 -44.09
C ARG A 211 11.06 32.18 -44.50
N ASN A 212 10.04 31.31 -44.37
CA ASN A 212 8.64 31.68 -44.60
C ASN A 212 7.92 32.17 -43.32
N VAL A 213 8.49 31.96 -42.13
CA VAL A 213 7.93 32.45 -40.85
C VAL A 213 8.65 33.72 -40.36
N GLU A 214 9.90 33.95 -40.78
CA GLU A 214 10.70 35.14 -40.44
C GLU A 214 10.23 36.44 -41.11
N LEU A 215 9.23 36.39 -42.00
CA LEU A 215 8.59 37.60 -42.54
C LEU A 215 7.42 38.13 -41.67
N GLU A 216 7.02 37.45 -40.59
CA GLU A 216 5.96 37.97 -39.69
C GLU A 216 6.27 37.94 -38.17
N GLY A 217 7.37 37.33 -37.70
CA GLY A 217 7.55 37.07 -36.26
C GLY A 217 8.82 37.60 -35.57
N ALA A 218 9.73 38.28 -36.27
CA ALA A 218 11.04 38.66 -35.70
C ALA A 218 10.95 39.93 -34.83
N SER A 219 10.40 39.83 -33.62
CA SER A 219 10.62 40.83 -32.56
C SER A 219 10.41 40.36 -31.11
N GLN A 220 10.03 39.11 -30.83
CA GLN A 220 9.86 38.67 -29.44
C GLN A 220 10.30 37.20 -29.23
N SER A 221 10.96 36.93 -28.10
CA SER A 221 11.32 35.61 -27.55
C SER A 221 12.75 35.09 -27.76
N ILE A 222 13.77 35.87 -27.35
CA ILE A 222 15.07 35.29 -26.97
C ILE A 222 15.31 35.42 -25.45
N ASN A 223 14.74 36.43 -24.78
CA ASN A 223 14.97 36.66 -23.35
C ASN A 223 14.14 35.78 -22.39
N ASP A 224 13.18 34.98 -22.90
CA ASP A 224 12.21 34.25 -22.06
C ASP A 224 12.61 32.77 -21.83
N GLN A 225 13.62 32.27 -22.53
CA GLN A 225 14.07 30.87 -22.42
C GLN A 225 15.10 30.68 -21.29
N ASP A 226 16.02 31.63 -21.12
CA ASP A 226 17.01 31.57 -20.04
C ASP A 226 16.36 31.67 -18.65
N ALA A 227 15.31 32.49 -18.50
CA ALA A 227 14.55 32.60 -17.25
C ALA A 227 13.76 31.33 -16.90
N LYS A 228 13.35 30.55 -17.92
CA LYS A 228 12.66 29.26 -17.73
C LYS A 228 13.64 28.14 -17.37
N LEU A 229 14.87 28.19 -17.88
CA LEU A 229 15.91 27.22 -17.54
C LEU A 229 16.41 27.40 -16.10
N SER A 230 16.54 28.63 -15.62
CA SER A 230 16.91 28.89 -14.22
C SER A 230 15.84 28.40 -13.24
N ALA A 231 14.55 28.56 -13.56
CA ALA A 231 13.46 28.14 -12.67
C ALA A 231 13.32 26.61 -12.52
N VAL A 232 13.86 25.82 -13.47
CA VAL A 232 13.82 24.36 -13.41
C VAL A 232 15.00 23.78 -12.63
N LEU A 233 16.14 24.50 -12.58
CA LEU A 233 17.32 24.08 -11.83
C LEU A 233 17.22 24.34 -10.32
N ASP A 234 16.39 25.30 -9.89
CA ASP A 234 16.18 25.62 -8.46
C ASP A 234 15.15 24.69 -7.76
N MET A 235 14.57 23.71 -8.46
CA MET A 235 13.51 22.82 -7.94
C MET A 235 13.98 21.38 -7.63
N THR A 236 15.29 21.12 -7.58
CA THR A 236 15.90 19.85 -7.15
C THR A 236 16.90 20.07 -6.04
#